data_AF-A0A0D2PV89-F1
#
_entry.id   AF-A0A0D2PV89-F1
#
_cell.length_a   1.000
_cell.length_b   1.000
_cell.length_c   1.000
_cell.angle_alpha   90.00
_cell.angle_beta   90.00
_cell.angle_gamma   90.00
#
_symmetry.space_group_name_H-M   'P 1'
#
loop_
_entity.id
_entity.type
_entity.pdbx_description
1 polymer ?
#
loop_
_entity_poly.entity_id
_entity_poly.type
_entity_poly.pdbx_seq_one_letter_code
_entity_poly.pdbx_strand_id
1 'polypeptide(L)'
;MVEANLKFDMVPFLYKWNESDLCLHYSHSIAIFFCKVEFNPLWNQKKLREYCKANGVLLIGYSPLGASGTLWGSSRVLENEVLKEIAEAKGKTVAQICLKWAFEEGVGVIVKSFNVERMKQNLEILDWSLSEEERKRIGDLPQSRGCTGEPFVSENGTFKTIKDFWDGEV
;
A
#
# COMPACT_ATOMS: atom_id res chain seq x y z
N MET A 1 33.71 24.42 24.74
CA MET A 1 34.45 24.52 23.47
C MET A 1 35.22 23.23 23.28
N VAL A 2 34.78 22.41 22.34
CA VAL A 2 35.51 21.52 21.39
C VAL A 2 34.53 20.42 20.96
N GLU A 3 34.52 20.18 19.66
CA GLU A 3 33.41 19.76 18.80
C GLU A 3 33.07 18.26 18.85
N ALA A 4 31.78 17.97 18.70
CA ALA A 4 31.28 16.63 18.34
C ALA A 4 31.22 16.52 16.82
N ASN A 5 32.14 15.79 16.22
CA ASN A 5 32.04 15.32 14.84
C ASN A 5 31.16 14.05 14.81
N LEU A 6 29.84 14.24 14.66
CA LEU A 6 28.93 13.16 14.26
C LEU A 6 28.79 13.19 12.74
N LYS A 7 29.52 12.30 12.06
CA LYS A 7 29.19 11.92 10.68
C LYS A 7 27.97 11.02 10.72
N PHE A 8 26.82 11.58 10.34
CA PHE A 8 25.62 10.80 10.02
C PHE A 8 25.75 10.27 8.60
N ASP A 9 26.24 9.04 8.46
CA ASP A 9 25.99 8.25 7.25
C ASP A 9 24.60 7.62 7.39
N MET A 10 23.57 8.42 7.08
CA MET A 10 22.24 7.89 6.81
C MET A 10 22.20 7.45 5.34
N VAL A 11 21.53 6.31 5.11
CA VAL A 11 21.27 5.60 3.84
C VAL A 11 22.35 4.54 3.54
N PRO A 12 22.03 3.21 3.59
CA PRO A 12 20.76 2.58 3.19
C PRO A 12 20.25 1.52 4.19
N PHE A 13 19.21 1.81 4.96
CA PHE A 13 18.64 0.84 5.92
C PHE A 13 17.11 0.75 5.87
N LEU A 14 16.52 0.84 4.67
CA LEU A 14 15.06 0.91 4.50
C LEU A 14 14.41 -0.21 3.67
N TYR A 15 15.15 -1.19 3.12
CA TYR A 15 14.55 -2.09 2.11
C TYR A 15 14.90 -3.57 2.21
N LYS A 16 15.21 -4.08 3.40
CA LYS A 16 15.28 -5.54 3.62
C LYS A 16 14.74 -5.87 5.00
N TRP A 17 13.56 -6.48 5.05
CA TRP A 17 13.03 -7.12 6.25
C TRP A 17 12.50 -8.47 5.82
N ASN A 18 13.21 -9.54 6.19
CA ASN A 18 12.71 -10.91 6.07
C ASN A 18 12.01 -11.34 7.38
N GLU A 19 11.32 -12.48 7.36
CA GLU A 19 10.58 -13.04 8.51
C GLU A 19 11.45 -13.30 9.76
N SER A 20 12.77 -13.43 9.61
CA SER A 20 13.72 -13.65 10.72
C SER A 20 14.29 -12.37 11.34
N ASP A 21 14.24 -11.23 10.64
CA ASP A 21 14.85 -9.98 11.12
C ASP A 21 13.98 -9.25 12.17
N LEU A 22 12.71 -9.63 12.32
CA LEU A 22 11.78 -8.99 13.26
C LEU A 22 11.85 -9.52 14.70
N CYS A 23 12.50 -10.66 14.95
CA CYS A 23 12.48 -11.33 16.27
C CYS A 23 13.83 -11.54 16.96
N LEU A 24 14.96 -11.15 16.37
CA LEU A 24 16.27 -11.40 16.98
C LEU A 24 17.10 -10.11 17.05
N HIS A 25 16.92 -9.33 18.12
CA HIS A 25 17.98 -8.67 18.90
C HIS A 25 17.32 -7.92 20.08
N TYR A 26 17.11 -8.65 21.17
CA TYR A 26 16.74 -8.14 22.49
C TYR A 26 17.94 -7.39 23.09
N SER A 27 17.99 -6.08 22.86
CA SER A 27 18.80 -5.17 23.69
C SER A 27 18.37 -3.72 23.56
N HIS A 28 17.75 -3.30 22.45
CA HIS A 28 17.29 -1.91 22.23
C HIS A 28 16.03 -1.86 21.31
N SER A 29 15.02 -2.69 21.60
CA SER A 29 13.97 -3.06 20.64
C SER A 29 12.89 -1.98 20.45
N ILE A 30 13.07 -1.11 19.47
CA ILE A 30 11.97 -0.29 18.92
C ILE A 30 11.09 -1.21 18.08
N ALA A 31 9.85 -1.46 18.52
CA ALA A 31 8.87 -2.22 17.74
C ALA A 31 8.43 -1.41 16.51
N ILE A 32 8.36 -2.05 15.34
CA ILE A 32 7.78 -1.45 14.15
C ILE A 32 6.26 -1.31 14.37
N PHE A 33 5.77 -0.08 14.48
CA PHE A 33 4.36 0.18 14.70
C PHE A 33 3.52 0.07 13.42
N PHE A 34 4.08 0.47 12.28
CA PHE A 34 3.38 0.43 10.99
C PHE A 34 4.30 0.11 9.83
N CYS A 35 3.74 -0.48 8.78
CA CYS A 35 4.39 -0.74 7.50
C CYS A 35 3.63 -0.02 6.39
N LYS A 36 4.33 0.78 5.58
CA LYS A 36 3.73 1.56 4.49
C LYS A 36 4.10 0.98 3.12
N VAL A 37 3.10 0.58 2.34
CA VAL A 37 3.28 -0.09 1.04
C VAL A 37 2.22 0.35 0.02
N GLU A 38 2.42 0.03 -1.25
CA GLU A 38 1.36 0.18 -2.26
C GLU A 38 0.20 -0.73 -1.86
N PHE A 39 -1.02 -0.18 -1.83
CA PHE A 39 -2.21 -0.97 -1.55
C PHE A 39 -3.42 -0.37 -2.24
N ASN A 40 -4.09 -1.16 -3.07
CA ASN A 40 -5.32 -0.81 -3.79
C ASN A 40 -6.05 -2.11 -4.22
N PRO A 41 -7.28 -2.06 -4.75
CA PRO A 41 -8.00 -3.25 -5.20
C PRO A 41 -7.25 -4.18 -6.18
N LEU A 42 -6.35 -3.62 -7.00
CA LEU A 42 -5.54 -4.39 -7.95
C LEU A 42 -4.17 -4.76 -7.38
N TRP A 43 -3.85 -4.38 -6.14
CA TRP A 43 -2.67 -4.82 -5.41
C TRP A 43 -2.94 -4.85 -3.91
N ASN A 44 -3.49 -5.97 -3.44
CA ASN A 44 -4.10 -6.13 -2.12
C ASN A 44 -3.15 -6.63 -1.01
N GLN A 45 -1.88 -6.87 -1.35
CA GLN A 45 -0.84 -7.24 -0.38
C GLN A 45 -1.25 -8.39 0.56
N LYS A 46 -2.02 -9.38 0.08
CA LYS A 46 -2.65 -10.40 0.97
C LYS A 46 -1.66 -11.04 1.95
N LYS A 47 -0.52 -11.52 1.45
CA LYS A 47 0.53 -12.14 2.26
C LYS A 47 1.09 -11.18 3.32
N LEU A 48 1.47 -9.98 2.92
CA LEU A 48 1.99 -8.96 3.85
C LEU A 48 0.93 -8.52 4.88
N ARG A 49 -0.34 -8.42 4.49
CA ARG A 49 -1.44 -8.09 5.42
C ARG A 49 -1.62 -9.16 6.49
N GLU A 50 -1.61 -10.42 6.10
CA GLU A 50 -1.70 -11.55 7.04
C GLU A 50 -0.53 -11.51 8.03
N TYR A 51 0.69 -11.26 7.53
CA TYR A 51 1.87 -11.09 8.38
C TYR A 51 1.75 -9.90 9.35
N CYS A 52 1.39 -8.72 8.85
CA CYS A 52 1.23 -7.52 9.67
C CYS A 52 0.17 -7.73 10.76
N LYS A 53 -0.97 -8.33 10.41
CA LYS A 53 -2.04 -8.65 11.36
C LYS A 53 -1.56 -9.62 12.45
N ALA A 54 -0.83 -10.66 12.10
CA ALA A 54 -0.30 -11.63 13.06
C ALA A 54 0.72 -11.02 14.04
N ASN A 55 1.43 -9.98 13.62
CA ASN A 55 2.49 -9.33 14.40
C ASN A 55 2.06 -8.00 15.04
N GLY A 56 0.78 -7.62 14.96
CA GLY A 56 0.28 -6.35 15.51
C GLY A 56 0.85 -5.10 14.82
N VAL A 57 1.31 -5.23 13.57
CA VAL A 57 1.82 -4.13 12.76
C VAL A 57 0.67 -3.52 11.96
N LEU A 58 0.50 -2.20 12.03
CA LEU A 58 -0.52 -1.51 11.23
C LEU A 58 -0.06 -1.39 9.77
N LEU A 59 -0.84 -1.89 8.82
CA LEU A 59 -0.56 -1.65 7.40
C LEU A 59 -1.15 -0.31 6.95
N ILE A 60 -0.32 0.51 6.30
CA ILE A 60 -0.71 1.79 5.71
C ILE A 60 -0.52 1.74 4.18
N GLY A 61 -1.62 1.79 3.45
CA GLY A 61 -1.66 1.81 1.99
C GLY A 61 -1.40 3.17 1.38
N TYR A 62 -0.37 3.29 0.55
CA TYR A 62 -0.22 4.40 -0.39
C TYR A 62 -0.84 4.09 -1.75
N SER A 63 -1.22 5.15 -2.46
CA SER A 63 -1.84 5.09 -3.80
C SER A 63 -3.06 4.18 -3.89
N PRO A 64 -4.05 4.35 -2.99
CA PRO A 64 -5.29 3.57 -3.01
C PRO A 64 -6.10 3.73 -4.31
N LEU A 65 -5.80 4.75 -5.12
CA LEU A 65 -6.44 5.06 -6.39
C LEU A 65 -5.52 4.82 -7.61
N GLY A 66 -4.47 4.01 -7.47
CA GLY A 66 -3.57 3.63 -8.58
C GLY A 66 -2.55 4.70 -9.00
N ALA A 67 -2.41 5.78 -8.22
CA ALA A 67 -1.44 6.86 -8.46
C ALA A 67 -1.55 7.54 -9.84
N SER A 68 -2.74 7.57 -10.44
CA SER A 68 -2.96 8.18 -11.76
C SER A 68 -2.36 9.60 -11.84
N GLY A 69 -1.62 9.86 -12.93
CA GLY A 69 -0.86 11.11 -13.13
C GLY A 69 0.55 11.14 -12.53
N THR A 70 1.04 10.03 -11.96
CA THR A 70 2.45 9.87 -11.54
C THR A 70 3.21 8.97 -12.53
N LEU A 71 4.56 8.97 -12.45
CA LEU A 71 5.42 8.21 -13.37
C LEU A 71 5.19 6.69 -13.36
N TRP A 72 4.80 6.14 -12.22
CA TRP A 72 4.60 4.70 -12.02
C TRP A 72 3.12 4.33 -11.88
N GLY A 73 2.24 5.33 -11.85
CA GLY A 73 0.81 5.14 -11.65
C GLY A 73 0.04 4.90 -12.94
N SER A 74 -1.19 4.43 -12.79
CA SER A 74 -2.10 4.22 -13.91
C SER A 74 -3.54 4.45 -13.48
N SER A 75 -4.42 4.72 -14.44
CA SER A 75 -5.86 4.81 -14.19
C SER A 75 -6.55 3.45 -14.06
N ARG A 76 -5.81 2.32 -14.10
CA ARG A 76 -6.37 0.95 -14.08
C ARG A 76 -7.33 0.70 -12.91
N VAL A 77 -7.05 1.29 -11.75
CA VAL A 77 -7.92 1.17 -10.57
C VAL A 77 -9.23 1.95 -10.77
N LEU A 78 -9.15 3.21 -11.22
CA LEU A 78 -10.34 4.05 -11.40
C LEU A 78 -11.18 3.64 -12.62
N GLU A 79 -10.55 3.02 -13.61
CA GLU A 79 -11.20 2.54 -14.83
C GLU A 79 -11.66 1.07 -14.75
N ASN A 80 -11.49 0.40 -13.61
CA ASN A 80 -11.90 -1.00 -13.48
C ASN A 80 -13.42 -1.14 -13.49
N GLU A 81 -13.94 -1.96 -14.41
CA GLU A 81 -15.39 -2.11 -14.62
C GLU A 81 -16.13 -2.69 -13.40
N VAL A 82 -15.54 -3.67 -12.68
CA VAL A 82 -16.16 -4.20 -11.45
C VAL A 82 -16.31 -3.10 -10.40
N LEU A 83 -15.31 -2.24 -10.25
CA LEU A 83 -15.37 -1.13 -9.30
C LEU A 83 -16.38 -0.06 -9.73
N LYS A 84 -16.51 0.21 -11.04
CA LYS A 84 -17.54 1.11 -11.59
C LYS A 84 -18.95 0.60 -11.34
N GLU A 85 -19.20 -0.68 -11.62
CA GLU A 85 -20.50 -1.31 -11.38
C GLU A 85 -20.92 -1.24 -9.90
N ILE A 86 -19.98 -1.54 -8.98
CA ILE A 86 -20.24 -1.43 -7.54
C ILE A 86 -20.49 0.03 -7.13
N ALA A 87 -19.73 0.97 -7.70
CA ALA A 87 -19.89 2.40 -7.44
C ALA A 87 -21.28 2.90 -7.88
N GLU A 88 -21.71 2.53 -9.09
CA GLU A 88 -23.03 2.86 -9.64
C GLU A 88 -24.15 2.27 -8.76
N ALA A 89 -24.08 0.98 -8.45
CA ALA A 89 -25.10 0.30 -7.63
C ALA A 89 -25.25 0.92 -6.23
N LYS A 90 -24.17 1.47 -5.65
CA LYS A 90 -24.21 2.15 -4.35
C LYS A 90 -24.49 3.65 -4.42
N GLY A 91 -24.52 4.24 -5.61
CA GLY A 91 -24.55 5.70 -5.76
C GLY A 91 -23.33 6.38 -5.13
N LYS A 92 -22.15 5.76 -5.27
CA LYS A 92 -20.85 6.25 -4.75
C LYS A 92 -19.87 6.45 -5.90
N THR A 93 -18.73 7.07 -5.60
CA THR A 93 -17.63 7.16 -6.57
C THR A 93 -16.73 5.93 -6.49
N VAL A 94 -16.04 5.58 -7.58
CA VAL A 94 -15.03 4.50 -7.59
C VAL A 94 -13.95 4.73 -6.53
N ALA A 95 -13.56 6.00 -6.30
CA ALA A 95 -12.62 6.35 -5.25
C ALA A 95 -13.15 5.98 -3.85
N GLN A 96 -14.41 6.28 -3.56
CA GLN A 96 -15.05 5.87 -2.31
C GLN A 96 -15.13 4.35 -2.16
N ILE A 97 -15.40 3.60 -3.24
CA ILE A 97 -15.36 2.12 -3.21
C ILE A 97 -13.96 1.62 -2.81
N CYS A 98 -12.91 2.13 -3.45
CA CYS A 98 -11.53 1.72 -3.15
C CYS A 98 -11.13 2.03 -1.71
N LEU A 99 -11.44 3.24 -1.23
CA LEU A 99 -11.11 3.68 0.13
C LEU A 99 -11.93 2.93 1.18
N LYS A 100 -13.22 2.68 0.90
CA LYS A 100 -14.08 1.90 1.78
C LYS A 100 -13.59 0.45 1.90
N TRP A 101 -13.28 -0.18 0.76
CA TRP A 101 -12.75 -1.53 0.76
C TRP A 101 -11.47 -1.62 1.59
N ALA A 102 -10.52 -0.71 1.40
CA ALA A 102 -9.29 -0.67 2.19
C ALA A 102 -9.55 -0.52 3.70
N PHE A 103 -10.50 0.34 4.07
CA PHE A 103 -10.93 0.53 5.46
C PHE A 103 -11.53 -0.75 6.06
N GLU A 104 -12.43 -1.43 5.34
CA GLU A 104 -13.03 -2.70 5.78
C GLU A 104 -12.01 -3.85 5.87
N GLU A 105 -10.96 -3.81 5.05
CA GLU A 105 -9.81 -4.72 5.09
C GLU A 105 -8.83 -4.43 6.24
N GLY A 106 -9.11 -3.43 7.08
CA GLY A 106 -8.29 -3.04 8.23
C GLY A 106 -7.00 -2.31 7.86
N VAL A 107 -6.94 -1.70 6.68
CA VAL A 107 -5.77 -0.98 6.17
C VAL A 107 -6.00 0.52 6.27
N GLY A 108 -5.09 1.24 6.93
CA GLY A 108 -5.09 2.71 6.90
C GLY A 108 -4.67 3.19 5.52
N VAL A 109 -5.27 4.25 4.98
CA VAL A 109 -4.97 4.73 3.62
C VAL A 109 -4.49 6.17 3.58
N ILE A 110 -3.53 6.44 2.70
CA ILE A 110 -3.06 7.78 2.37
C ILE A 110 -3.52 8.11 0.95
N VAL A 111 -4.58 8.92 0.85
CA VAL A 111 -5.11 9.40 -0.43
C VAL A 111 -4.76 10.87 -0.63
N LYS A 112 -4.25 11.20 -1.81
CA LYS A 112 -3.89 12.57 -2.20
C LYS A 112 -5.00 13.20 -3.04
N SER A 113 -5.38 14.43 -2.72
CA SER A 113 -6.18 15.28 -3.61
C SER A 113 -5.82 16.75 -3.37
N PHE A 114 -5.86 17.55 -4.43
CA PHE A 114 -5.80 19.02 -4.36
C PHE A 114 -7.17 19.68 -4.60
N ASN A 115 -8.19 18.88 -4.91
CA ASN A 115 -9.57 19.35 -5.08
C ASN A 115 -10.34 19.12 -3.78
N VAL A 116 -10.99 20.19 -3.29
CA VAL A 116 -11.66 20.22 -1.98
C VAL A 116 -12.86 19.30 -1.92
N GLU A 117 -13.64 19.23 -3.01
CA GLU A 117 -14.82 18.37 -3.09
C GLU A 117 -14.43 16.90 -3.00
N ARG A 118 -13.37 16.49 -3.72
CA ARG A 118 -12.81 15.13 -3.62
C ARG A 118 -12.24 14.83 -2.23
N MET A 119 -11.62 15.81 -1.57
CA MET A 119 -11.14 15.60 -0.19
C MET A 119 -12.30 15.32 0.76
N LYS A 120 -13.42 16.03 0.63
CA LYS A 120 -14.64 15.76 1.41
C LYS A 120 -15.20 14.37 1.10
N GLN A 121 -15.39 14.05 -0.18
CA GLN A 121 -15.90 12.74 -0.62
C GLN A 121 -15.04 11.56 -0.13
N ASN A 122 -13.72 11.72 -0.10
CA ASN A 122 -12.80 10.69 0.39
C ASN A 122 -12.98 10.38 1.90
N LEU A 123 -13.56 11.30 2.68
CA LEU A 123 -13.87 11.10 4.10
C LEU A 123 -15.25 10.47 4.31
N GLU A 124 -16.16 10.57 3.34
CA GLU A 124 -17.54 10.07 3.37
C GLU A 124 -17.64 8.55 3.12
N ILE A 125 -16.78 7.77 3.78
CA ILE A 125 -16.72 6.31 3.67
C ILE A 125 -17.17 5.58 4.94
N LEU A 126 -17.45 6.31 6.03
CA LEU A 126 -17.70 5.68 7.33
C LEU A 126 -19.16 5.20 7.50
N ASP A 127 -20.14 5.90 6.94
CA ASP A 127 -21.57 5.72 7.24
C ASP A 127 -22.29 4.65 6.39
N TRP A 128 -21.57 3.85 5.62
CA TRP A 128 -22.12 2.78 4.79
C TRP A 128 -21.13 1.62 4.72
N SER A 129 -21.50 0.49 4.12
CA SER A 129 -20.62 -0.69 3.99
C SER A 129 -20.74 -1.36 2.62
N LEU A 130 -19.70 -2.12 2.28
CA LEU A 130 -19.76 -3.10 1.20
C LEU A 130 -20.47 -4.35 1.74
N SER A 131 -21.25 -4.99 0.88
CA SER A 131 -21.75 -6.34 1.11
C SER A 131 -20.62 -7.36 0.99
N GLU A 132 -20.85 -8.56 1.51
CA GLU A 132 -19.88 -9.66 1.37
C GLU A 132 -19.59 -9.98 -0.09
N GLU A 133 -20.61 -9.98 -0.94
CA GLU A 133 -20.46 -10.23 -2.37
C GLU A 133 -19.62 -9.14 -3.06
N GLU A 134 -19.85 -7.87 -2.75
CA GLU A 134 -19.06 -6.77 -3.30
C GLU A 134 -17.60 -6.86 -2.84
N ARG A 135 -17.34 -7.15 -1.54
CA ARG A 135 -15.98 -7.38 -1.04
C ARG A 135 -15.29 -8.53 -1.75
N LYS A 136 -16.00 -9.65 -1.93
CA LYS A 136 -15.48 -10.83 -2.62
C LYS A 136 -15.12 -10.50 -4.07
N ARG A 137 -16.01 -9.83 -4.80
CA ARG A 137 -15.76 -9.38 -6.18
C ARG A 137 -14.53 -8.49 -6.29
N ILE A 138 -14.31 -7.60 -5.32
CA ILE A 138 -13.10 -6.75 -5.27
C ILE A 138 -11.86 -7.59 -4.94
N GLY A 139 -11.95 -8.50 -3.98
CA GLY A 139 -10.84 -9.38 -3.58
C GLY A 139 -10.38 -10.36 -4.66
N ASP A 140 -11.28 -10.74 -5.58
CA ASP A 140 -11.04 -11.65 -6.70
C ASP A 140 -10.44 -10.95 -7.94
N LEU A 141 -10.24 -9.61 -7.90
CA LEU A 141 -9.65 -8.87 -9.02
C LEU A 141 -8.22 -9.36 -9.33
N PRO A 142 -7.79 -9.37 -10.61
CA PRO A 142 -6.42 -9.69 -10.97
C PRO A 142 -5.41 -8.74 -10.30
N GLN A 143 -4.40 -9.32 -9.67
CA GLN A 143 -3.41 -8.58 -8.87
C GLN A 143 -2.16 -8.26 -9.70
N SER A 144 -1.71 -7.00 -9.65
CA SER A 144 -0.50 -6.52 -10.32
C SER A 144 0.02 -5.25 -9.64
N ARG A 145 1.28 -5.28 -9.21
CA ARG A 145 1.95 -4.11 -8.62
C ARG A 145 2.08 -2.96 -9.63
N GLY A 146 1.77 -1.73 -9.20
CA GLY A 146 2.02 -0.53 -9.99
C GLY A 146 3.43 0.03 -9.79
N CYS A 147 3.86 0.19 -8.54
CA CYS A 147 5.19 0.68 -8.19
C CYS A 147 6.20 -0.46 -8.16
N THR A 148 6.74 -0.82 -9.33
CA THR A 148 7.65 -1.96 -9.52
C THR A 148 9.03 -1.76 -8.90
N GLY A 149 9.46 -0.52 -8.65
CA GLY A 149 10.80 -0.24 -8.13
C GLY A 149 11.91 -0.39 -9.17
N GLU A 150 11.57 -0.37 -10.47
CA GLU A 150 12.51 -0.45 -11.60
C GLU A 150 13.80 0.40 -11.44
N PRO A 151 13.76 1.66 -10.95
CA PRO A 151 14.98 2.45 -10.77
C PRO A 151 16.01 1.85 -9.79
N PHE A 152 15.62 0.88 -8.95
CA PHE A 152 16.49 0.21 -7.98
C PHE A 152 17.05 -1.13 -8.49
N VAL A 153 16.66 -1.55 -9.70
CA VAL A 153 17.05 -2.83 -10.30
C VAL A 153 18.10 -2.59 -11.39
N SER A 154 19.21 -3.33 -11.33
CA SER A 154 20.22 -3.30 -12.40
C SER A 154 21.06 -4.58 -12.40
N GLU A 155 21.60 -4.95 -13.56
CA GLU A 155 22.43 -6.18 -13.70
C GLU A 155 23.65 -6.19 -12.78
N ASN A 156 24.24 -5.02 -12.55
CA ASN A 156 25.41 -4.83 -11.68
C ASN A 156 25.04 -4.41 -10.25
N GLY A 157 23.74 -4.29 -9.94
CA GLY A 157 23.25 -3.85 -8.63
C GLY A 157 22.97 -5.00 -7.67
N THR A 158 22.60 -4.64 -6.44
CA THR A 158 22.18 -5.60 -5.40
C THR A 158 20.96 -6.42 -5.83
N PHE A 159 20.01 -5.78 -6.52
CA PHE A 159 18.80 -6.41 -7.04
C PHE A 159 18.88 -6.50 -8.55
N LYS A 160 18.89 -7.74 -9.06
CA LYS A 160 19.09 -8.02 -10.50
C LYS A 160 17.77 -8.02 -11.27
N THR A 161 16.68 -8.38 -10.61
CA THR A 161 15.34 -8.36 -11.19
C THR A 161 14.33 -7.71 -10.24
N ILE A 162 13.19 -7.26 -10.78
CA ILE A 162 12.05 -6.76 -9.99
C ILE A 162 11.56 -7.83 -9.02
N LYS A 163 11.59 -9.10 -9.43
CA LYS A 163 11.20 -10.23 -8.60
C LYS A 163 12.14 -10.37 -7.38
N ASP A 164 13.44 -10.18 -7.57
CA ASP A 164 14.42 -10.21 -6.47
C ASP A 164 14.22 -9.02 -5.52
N PHE A 165 13.85 -7.86 -6.05
CA PHE A 165 13.61 -6.67 -5.23
C PHE A 165 12.40 -6.81 -4.29
N TRP A 166 11.38 -7.57 -4.71
CA TRP A 166 10.15 -7.79 -3.94
C TRP A 166 10.02 -9.20 -3.36
N ASP A 167 11.10 -9.99 -3.32
CA ASP A 167 11.08 -11.37 -2.84
C ASP A 167 9.96 -12.23 -3.47
N GLY A 168 9.66 -11.98 -4.75
CA GLY A 168 8.60 -12.66 -5.50
C GLY A 168 7.24 -11.96 -5.54
N GLU A 169 7.02 -10.89 -4.78
CA GLU A 169 5.72 -10.20 -4.67
C GLU A 169 5.55 -9.09 -5.72
N VAL A 170 5.24 -9.49 -6.96
CA VAL A 170 5.10 -8.61 -8.14
C VAL A 170 3.74 -8.70 -8.82
#